data_AF-L7N5J3-F1
#
_entry.id   AF-L7N5J3-F1
#
_cell.length_a   1.000
_cell.length_b   1.000
_cell.length_c   1.000
_cell.angle_alpha   90.00
_cell.angle_beta   90.00
_cell.angle_gamma   90.00
#
_symmetry.space_group_name_H-M   'P 1'
#
loop_
_entity.id
_entity.type
_entity.pdbx_description
1 polymer ?
#
loop_
_entity_poly.entity_id
_entity_poly.type
_entity_poly.pdbx_seq_one_letter_code
_entity_poly.pdbx_strand_id
1 'polypeptide(L)'
;MTVFGIKPDNYFGDVVLAAADRDGLRIFQYAVRSAHESGQATFDIDGVQQRIVRESGTADMELGSQTVVWRFDDTKLVEILDKLSPLIDGEGPGHQYIDDLNSPAPTLMISVDEYA
;
A
#
# COMPACT_ATOMS: atom_id res chain seq x y z
N MET A 1 -15.63 -11.09 1.21
CA MET A 1 -15.53 -9.90 2.08
C MET A 1 -14.21 -9.26 1.71
N THR A 2 -14.22 -7.97 1.42
CA THR A 2 -13.03 -7.26 0.93
C THR A 2 -11.96 -7.20 2.02
N VAL A 3 -10.71 -7.48 1.68
CA VAL A 3 -9.60 -7.52 2.64
C VAL A 3 -8.47 -6.58 2.21
N PHE A 4 -7.94 -5.82 3.17
CA PHE A 4 -6.71 -5.05 3.00
C PHE A 4 -6.03 -4.89 4.37
N GLY A 5 -4.99 -5.68 4.62
CA GLY A 5 -4.27 -5.73 5.89
C GLY A 5 -2.81 -5.32 5.75
N ILE A 6 -2.31 -4.57 6.74
CA ILE A 6 -0.91 -4.12 6.81
C ILE A 6 -0.26 -4.68 8.07
N LYS A 7 0.94 -5.24 7.94
CA LYS A 7 1.75 -5.68 9.09
C LYS A 7 3.24 -5.60 8.79
N PRO A 8 4.10 -5.34 9.79
CA PRO A 8 5.51 -5.68 9.69
C PRO A 8 5.65 -7.18 9.47
N ASP A 9 6.57 -7.59 8.61
CA ASP A 9 6.85 -9.00 8.34
C ASP A 9 8.36 -9.23 8.34
N ASN A 10 8.83 -10.09 9.25
CA ASN A 10 10.25 -10.43 9.39
C ASN A 10 10.64 -11.70 8.62
N TYR A 11 9.66 -12.43 8.06
CA TYR A 11 9.92 -13.69 7.34
C TYR A 11 10.56 -13.41 5.97
N PHE A 12 10.18 -12.31 5.33
CA PHE A 12 10.72 -11.88 4.03
C PHE A 12 11.87 -10.87 4.14
N GLY A 13 12.35 -10.58 5.36
CA GLY A 13 13.36 -9.56 5.63
C GLY A 13 12.79 -8.43 6.48
N ASP A 14 13.43 -7.26 6.49
CA ASP A 14 12.87 -6.06 7.11
C ASP A 14 11.88 -5.43 6.13
N VAL A 15 10.63 -5.94 6.12
CA VAL A 15 9.59 -5.48 5.18
C VAL A 15 8.28 -5.13 5.89
N VAL A 16 7.50 -4.25 5.27
CA VAL A 16 6.07 -4.13 5.57
C VAL A 16 5.29 -4.90 4.51
N LEU A 17 4.39 -5.79 4.93
CA LEU A 17 3.48 -6.52 4.05
C LEU A 17 2.12 -5.81 4.00
N ALA A 18 1.70 -5.41 2.80
CA ALA A 18 0.34 -5.05 2.45
C ALA A 18 -0.32 -6.21 1.71
N ALA A 19 -1.17 -6.97 2.41
CA ALA A 19 -1.87 -8.11 1.84
C ALA A 19 -3.35 -7.77 1.61
N ALA A 20 -3.87 -8.08 0.43
CA ALA A 20 -5.24 -7.76 0.07
C ALA A 20 -5.85 -8.81 -0.84
N ASP A 21 -7.18 -8.86 -0.87
CA ASP A 21 -7.86 -9.44 -2.02
C ASP A 21 -7.88 -8.44 -3.18
N ARG A 22 -8.29 -8.89 -4.38
CA ARG A 22 -8.32 -8.03 -5.57
C ARG A 22 -9.17 -6.77 -5.40
N ASP A 23 -10.28 -6.85 -4.69
CA ASP A 23 -11.15 -5.69 -4.51
C ASP A 23 -10.54 -4.69 -3.52
N GLY A 24 -9.89 -5.17 -2.45
CA GLY A 24 -9.14 -4.34 -1.52
C GLY A 24 -7.98 -3.63 -2.21
N LEU A 25 -7.28 -4.34 -3.10
CA LEU A 25 -6.19 -3.76 -3.88
C LEU A 25 -6.66 -2.68 -4.87
N ARG A 26 -7.84 -2.86 -5.48
CA ARG A 26 -8.47 -1.83 -6.34
C ARG A 26 -8.86 -0.59 -5.55
N ILE A 27 -9.40 -0.75 -4.34
CA ILE A 27 -9.71 0.38 -3.45
C ILE A 27 -8.43 1.13 -3.08
N PHE A 28 -7.36 0.41 -2.73
CA PHE A 28 -6.06 1.02 -2.46
C PHE A 28 -5.51 1.77 -3.68
N GLN A 29 -5.54 1.15 -4.88
CA GLN A 29 -5.11 1.80 -6.13
C GLN A 29 -5.88 3.10 -6.39
N TYR A 30 -7.21 3.08 -6.19
CA TYR A 30 -8.05 4.27 -6.36
C TYR A 30 -7.67 5.38 -5.38
N ALA A 31 -7.39 5.03 -4.13
CA ALA A 31 -6.96 5.99 -3.11
C ALA A 31 -5.56 6.56 -3.41
N VAL A 32 -4.60 5.74 -3.84
CA VAL A 32 -3.27 6.20 -4.26
C VAL A 32 -3.38 7.18 -5.42
N ARG A 33 -4.19 6.86 -6.44
CA ARG A 33 -4.45 7.76 -7.58
C ARG A 33 -5.09 9.07 -7.14
N SER A 34 -6.11 8.98 -6.28
CA SER A 34 -6.81 10.15 -5.75
C SER A 34 -5.87 11.04 -4.91
N ALA A 35 -4.96 10.46 -4.13
CA ALA A 35 -3.96 11.20 -3.36
C ALA A 35 -2.91 11.85 -4.27
N HIS A 36 -2.50 11.17 -5.35
CA HIS A 36 -1.61 11.74 -6.36
C HIS A 36 -2.24 12.95 -7.07
N GLU A 37 -3.53 12.90 -7.37
CA GLU A 37 -4.24 14.00 -8.04
C GLU A 37 -4.62 15.14 -7.08
N SER A 38 -5.15 14.81 -5.89
CA SER A 38 -5.80 15.75 -4.98
C SER A 38 -5.00 16.04 -3.70
N GLY A 39 -3.82 15.45 -3.54
CA GLY A 39 -2.93 15.63 -2.39
C GLY A 39 -3.18 14.68 -1.23
N GLN A 40 -4.38 14.11 -1.08
CA GLN A 40 -4.66 13.09 -0.07
C GLN A 40 -5.90 12.27 -0.42
N ALA A 41 -5.99 11.06 0.13
CA ALA A 41 -7.17 10.20 0.07
C ALA A 41 -7.26 9.32 1.32
N THR A 42 -8.47 8.85 1.63
CA THR A 42 -8.71 7.94 2.74
C THR A 42 -9.71 6.86 2.35
N PHE A 43 -9.50 5.65 2.86
CA PHE A 43 -10.50 4.59 2.84
C PHE A 43 -10.45 3.79 4.14
N ASP A 44 -11.48 2.99 4.39
CA ASP A 44 -11.58 2.13 5.57
C ASP A 44 -11.97 0.72 5.11
N ILE A 45 -11.22 -0.28 5.61
CA ILE A 45 -11.55 -1.70 5.49
C ILE A 45 -11.39 -2.30 6.88
N ASP A 46 -12.42 -3.01 7.35
CA ASP A 46 -12.46 -3.67 8.65
C ASP A 46 -12.12 -2.78 9.85
N GLY A 47 -12.50 -1.50 9.77
CA GLY A 47 -12.29 -0.53 10.85
C GLY A 47 -10.84 -0.05 10.97
N VAL A 48 -10.00 -0.34 9.97
CA VAL A 48 -8.66 0.22 9.82
C VAL A 48 -8.69 1.28 8.73
N GLN A 49 -8.52 2.54 9.13
CA GLN A 49 -8.44 3.66 8.21
C GLN A 49 -7.07 3.72 7.53
N GLN A 50 -7.06 3.73 6.21
CA GLN A 50 -5.88 3.95 5.38
C GLN A 50 -5.88 5.41 4.92
N ARG A 51 -4.87 6.19 5.29
CA ARG A 51 -4.72 7.60 4.89
C ARG A 51 -3.50 7.77 4.01
N ILE A 52 -3.70 8.07 2.73
CA ILE A 52 -2.64 8.34 1.77
C ILE A 52 -2.49 9.85 1.64
N VAL A 53 -1.28 10.35 1.83
CA VAL A 53 -0.94 11.77 1.76
C VAL A 53 0.22 11.93 0.78
N ARG A 54 0.04 12.79 -0.22
CA ARG A 54 1.13 13.23 -1.06
C ARG A 54 1.94 14.28 -0.31
N GLU A 55 3.21 14.00 -0.06
CA GLU A 55 4.12 14.90 0.65
C GLU A 55 5.51 14.86 0.03
N SER A 56 6.03 16.02 -0.39
CA SER A 56 7.29 16.11 -1.14
C SER A 56 8.48 15.56 -0.35
N GLY A 57 9.27 14.68 -0.98
CA GLY A 57 10.49 14.13 -0.40
C GLY A 57 10.26 13.07 0.70
N THR A 58 9.04 12.53 0.80
CA THR A 58 8.69 11.50 1.79
C THR A 58 8.52 10.13 1.14
N ALA A 59 8.88 9.09 1.89
CA ALA A 59 8.76 7.69 1.51
C ALA A 59 8.44 6.85 2.75
N ASP A 60 7.45 7.27 3.53
CA ASP A 60 7.27 6.90 4.92
C ASP A 60 5.89 6.32 5.19
N MET A 61 5.83 5.38 6.14
CA MET A 61 4.59 4.85 6.67
C MET A 61 4.54 4.92 8.19
N GLU A 62 3.35 5.18 8.74
CA GLU A 62 3.06 5.06 10.17
C GLU A 62 2.02 3.95 10.36
N LEU A 63 2.40 2.93 11.14
CA LEU A 63 1.53 1.79 11.45
C LEU A 63 0.86 2.00 12.81
N GLY A 64 -0.39 2.45 12.82
CA GLY A 64 -1.24 2.53 14.00
C GLY A 64 -2.22 1.36 14.09
N SER A 65 -2.83 1.18 15.27
CA SER A 65 -3.78 0.08 15.52
C SER A 65 -5.09 0.18 14.75
N GLN A 66 -5.53 1.39 14.39
CA GLN A 66 -6.77 1.65 13.64
C GLN A 66 -6.57 2.64 12.50
N THR A 67 -5.34 3.12 12.31
CA THR A 67 -5.01 4.07 11.25
C THR A 67 -3.61 3.80 10.76
N VAL A 68 -3.47 3.63 9.46
CA VAL A 68 -2.20 3.56 8.76
C VAL A 68 -2.06 4.82 7.91
N VAL A 69 -0.96 5.53 8.06
CA VAL A 69 -0.67 6.73 7.27
C VAL A 69 0.45 6.44 6.29
N TRP A 70 0.22 6.75 5.02
CA TRP A 70 1.16 6.58 3.92
C TRP A 70 1.55 7.97 3.42
N ARG A 71 2.81 8.37 3.60
CA ARG A 71 3.35 9.65 3.13
C ARG A 71 4.35 9.40 2.02
N PHE A 72 3.96 9.79 0.82
CA PHE A 72 4.72 9.51 -0.38
C PHE A 72 4.81 10.75 -1.25
N ASP A 73 5.95 10.96 -1.90
CA ASP A 73 6.07 11.96 -2.96
C ASP A 73 5.43 11.47 -4.27
N ASP A 74 5.37 12.34 -5.29
CA ASP A 74 4.80 11.98 -6.60
C ASP A 74 5.52 10.79 -7.24
N THR A 75 6.84 10.68 -7.08
CA THR A 75 7.63 9.58 -7.65
C THR A 75 7.20 8.24 -7.06
N LYS A 76 7.08 8.17 -5.74
CA LYS A 76 6.71 6.93 -5.03
C LYS A 76 5.25 6.57 -5.26
N LEU A 77 4.34 7.56 -5.35
CA LEU A 77 2.94 7.31 -5.71
C LEU A 77 2.79 6.74 -7.12
N VAL A 78 3.54 7.25 -8.10
CA VAL A 78 3.55 6.70 -9.47
C VAL A 78 4.13 5.28 -9.49
N GLU A 79 5.24 5.05 -8.80
CA GLU A 79 5.82 3.70 -8.67
C GLU A 79 4.79 2.71 -8.09
N ILE A 80 4.09 3.08 -7.02
CA ILE A 80 3.03 2.24 -6.44
C ILE A 80 1.97 1.92 -7.49
N LEU A 81 1.46 2.91 -8.23
CA LEU A 81 0.43 2.68 -9.25
C LEU A 81 0.90 1.73 -10.37
N ASP A 82 2.15 1.88 -10.81
CA ASP A 82 2.77 1.01 -11.82
C ASP A 82 2.90 -0.42 -11.31
N LYS A 83 3.28 -0.61 -10.04
CA LYS A 83 3.37 -1.94 -9.40
C LYS A 83 2.01 -2.57 -9.13
N LEU A 84 0.97 -1.78 -8.84
CA LEU A 84 -0.37 -2.29 -8.59
C LEU A 84 -1.06 -2.83 -9.84
N SER A 85 -0.82 -2.20 -11.00
CA SER A 85 -1.49 -2.56 -12.26
C SER A 85 -1.36 -4.05 -12.64
N PRO A 86 -0.16 -4.67 -12.70
CA PRO A 86 -0.04 -6.08 -13.05
C PRO A 86 -0.66 -7.04 -12.01
N LEU A 87 -0.74 -6.64 -10.73
CA LEU A 87 -1.39 -7.44 -9.69
C LEU A 87 -2.92 -7.46 -9.85
N ILE A 88 -3.49 -6.33 -10.25
CA ILE A 88 -4.95 -6.18 -10.45
C ILE A 88 -5.40 -6.82 -11.76
N ASP A 89 -4.59 -6.68 -12.82
CA ASP A 89 -4.91 -7.20 -14.16
C ASP A 89 -4.66 -8.71 -14.30
N GLY A 90 -3.80 -9.28 -13.45
CA GLY A 90 -3.54 -10.72 -13.43
C GLY A 90 -4.71 -11.52 -12.84
N GLU A 91 -4.82 -12.80 -13.23
CA GLU A 91 -5.83 -13.75 -12.72
C GLU A 91 -5.34 -14.59 -11.53
N GLY A 92 -4.03 -14.66 -11.29
CA GLY A 92 -3.41 -15.47 -10.24
C GLY A 92 -2.87 -14.66 -9.05
N PRO A 93 -2.55 -15.32 -7.93
CA PRO A 93 -1.91 -14.67 -6.78
C PRO A 93 -0.50 -14.16 -7.13
N GLY A 94 -0.03 -13.16 -6.40
CA GLY A 94 1.33 -12.64 -6.57
C GLY A 94 1.62 -11.40 -5.75
N HIS A 95 2.85 -10.88 -5.88
CA HIS A 95 3.30 -9.72 -5.14
C HIS A 95 4.28 -8.86 -5.93
N GLN A 96 4.44 -7.62 -5.48
CA GLN A 96 5.42 -6.66 -5.94
C GLN A 96 6.15 -6.04 -4.76
N TYR A 97 7.40 -5.63 -5.01
CA TYR A 97 8.20 -4.90 -4.05
C TYR A 97 8.31 -3.44 -4.48
N ILE A 98 8.22 -2.56 -3.49
CA ILE A 98 8.54 -1.15 -3.56
C ILE A 98 9.67 -0.92 -2.56
N ASP A 99 10.81 -0.50 -3.07
CA ASP A 99 12.03 -0.31 -2.28
C ASP A 99 12.22 1.18 -1.96
N ASP A 100 13.30 1.49 -1.24
CA ASP A 100 13.70 2.85 -0.85
C ASP A 100 12.64 3.58 -0.01
N LEU A 101 11.97 2.85 0.90
CA LEU A 101 11.20 3.46 1.98
C LEU A 101 12.13 3.91 3.12
N ASN A 102 11.73 4.97 3.82
CA ASN A 102 12.48 5.51 4.95
C ASN A 102 12.13 4.81 6.27
N SER A 103 10.85 4.50 6.48
CA SER A 103 10.29 3.98 7.73
C SER A 103 8.92 3.33 7.47
N PRO A 104 8.52 2.28 8.20
CA PRO A 104 9.24 1.63 9.29
C PRO A 104 10.26 0.58 8.83
N ALA A 105 10.26 0.24 7.54
CA ALA A 105 11.14 -0.73 6.92
C ALA A 105 11.54 -0.22 5.52
N PRO A 106 12.68 -0.64 4.95
CA PRO A 106 13.16 -0.15 3.66
C PRO A 106 12.33 -0.64 2.46
N THR A 107 11.53 -1.68 2.64
CA THR A 107 10.77 -2.31 1.55
C THR A 107 9.31 -2.52 1.96
N LEU A 108 8.40 -2.16 1.05
CA LEU A 108 6.98 -2.51 1.09
C LEU A 108 6.72 -3.64 0.09
N MET A 109 6.21 -4.76 0.60
CA MET A 109 5.71 -5.86 -0.21
C MET A 109 4.19 -5.74 -0.34
N ILE A 110 3.70 -5.55 -1.55
CA ILE A 110 2.25 -5.57 -1.85
C ILE A 110 1.91 -6.93 -2.42
N SER A 111 1.01 -7.65 -1.78
CA SER A 111 0.60 -9.00 -2.19
C SER A 111 -0.91 -9.10 -2.38
N VAL A 112 -1.31 -9.80 -3.44
CA VAL A 112 -2.70 -10.09 -3.78
C VAL A 112 -2.97 -11.59 -3.71
N ASP A 113 -4.01 -11.97 -2.98
CA ASP A 113 -4.52 -13.34 -2.87
C ASP A 113 -3.49 -14.41 -2.41
N GLU A 114 -2.35 -14.03 -1.83
CA GLU A 114 -1.39 -14.97 -1.21
C GLU A 114 -1.47 -15.00 0.33
N TYR A 115 -1.71 -13.83 0.95
CA TYR A 115 -1.61 -13.63 2.39
C TYR A 115 -2.80 -12.84 2.99
N ALA A 116 -3.89 -12.73 2.22
CA ALA A 116 -5.12 -12.04 2.59
C ALA A 116 -6.05 -12.91 3.46
#